data_AF-A0A540WFE8-F1
#
_entry.id   AF-A0A540WFE8-F1
#
_cell.length_a   1.000
_cell.length_b   1.000
_cell.length_c   1.000
_cell.angle_alpha   90.00
_cell.angle_beta   90.00
_cell.angle_gamma   90.00
#
_symmetry.space_group_name_H-M   'P 1'
#
loop_
_entity.id
_entity.type
_entity.pdbx_description
1 polymer ?
#
loop_
_entity_poly.entity_id
_entity_poly.type
_entity_poly.pdbx_seq_one_letter_code
_entity_poly.pdbx_strand_id
1 'polypeptide(L)'
;MAHHHKSNKQIEGNPDTGHPRGMPRRPDEEELDQRTETDREDAGLPTAPDNPDADYQNEATELDREVAEGEVQSAPHTHRKDRPDFPPSHYES
;
A
#
# COMPACT_ATOMS: atom_id res chain seq x y z
N MET A 1 34.55 36.47 8.44
CA MET A 1 33.62 35.32 8.53
C MET A 1 32.58 35.49 7.45
N ALA A 2 32.64 34.71 6.37
CA ALA A 2 31.68 34.79 5.29
C ALA A 2 30.40 34.03 5.69
N HIS A 3 29.25 34.70 5.66
CA HIS A 3 27.97 34.05 5.93
C HIS A 3 27.61 33.13 4.75
N HIS A 4 27.65 31.82 4.95
CA HIS A 4 27.35 30.79 3.95
C HIS A 4 25.85 30.51 3.77
N HIS A 5 25.00 31.53 3.89
CA HIS A 5 23.56 31.34 3.72
C HIS A 5 23.10 31.87 2.36
N LYS A 6 22.56 30.98 1.54
CA LYS A 6 21.90 31.33 0.28
C LYS A 6 20.54 31.96 0.61
N SER A 7 20.20 33.06 -0.04
CA SER A 7 18.91 33.74 0.15
C SER A 7 17.73 32.88 -0.32
N ASN A 8 16.54 33.08 0.23
CA ASN A 8 15.31 32.39 -0.23
C ASN A 8 15.13 32.52 -1.74
N LYS A 9 15.46 33.68 -2.32
CA LYS A 9 15.41 33.92 -3.77
C LYS A 9 16.38 33.02 -4.57
N GLN A 10 17.51 32.62 -3.99
CA GLN A 10 18.43 31.65 -4.60
C GLN A 10 17.97 30.19 -4.42
N ILE A 11 17.12 29.91 -3.43
CA ILE A 11 16.52 28.60 -3.20
C ILE A 11 15.29 28.40 -4.09
N GLU A 12 14.48 29.46 -4.26
CA GLU A 12 13.18 29.41 -4.95
C GLU A 12 13.28 29.26 -6.48
N GLY A 13 14.42 29.55 -7.10
CA GLY A 13 14.60 29.43 -8.55
C GLY A 13 13.73 30.40 -9.38
N ASN A 14 13.86 30.35 -10.71
CA ASN A 14 13.07 31.18 -11.63
C ASN A 14 11.68 30.56 -11.82
N PRO A 15 10.56 31.23 -11.51
CA PRO A 15 9.22 30.66 -11.68
C PRO A 15 8.85 30.31 -13.13
N ASP A 16 9.50 30.94 -14.13
CA ASP A 16 9.21 30.72 -15.55
C ASP A 16 9.97 29.53 -16.15
N THR A 17 11.06 29.08 -15.50
CA THR A 17 11.95 28.01 -16.03
C THR A 17 12.35 26.98 -14.98
N GLY A 18 11.99 27.18 -13.72
CA GLY A 18 12.33 26.38 -12.57
C GLY A 18 11.07 25.87 -11.92
N HIS A 19 10.85 24.56 -12.11
CA HIS A 19 10.03 23.64 -11.32
C HIS A 19 8.67 24.19 -10.81
N PRO A 20 7.53 23.63 -11.26
CA PRO A 20 6.24 24.00 -10.70
C PRO A 20 6.27 23.81 -9.18
N ARG A 21 5.95 24.87 -8.43
CA ARG A 21 5.66 24.78 -6.99
C ARG A 21 4.58 23.71 -6.82
N GLY A 22 4.92 22.61 -6.17
CA GLY A 22 4.01 21.49 -6.02
C GLY A 22 4.80 20.21 -5.84
N MET A 23 4.16 19.20 -5.27
CA MET A 23 4.72 17.87 -5.04
C MET A 23 5.47 17.33 -6.27
N PRO A 24 6.43 16.41 -6.08
CA PRO A 24 7.04 15.68 -7.19
C PRO A 24 5.97 15.24 -8.19
N ARG A 25 6.30 15.31 -9.49
CA ARG A 25 5.39 14.79 -10.51
C ARG A 25 5.07 13.34 -10.17
N ARG A 26 3.80 12.97 -10.35
CA ARG A 26 3.44 11.55 -10.29
C ARG A 26 4.31 10.82 -11.33
N PRO A 27 4.88 9.66 -10.98
CA PRO A 27 5.45 8.75 -11.96
C PRO A 27 4.42 8.44 -13.05
N ASP A 28 4.92 8.11 -14.23
CA ASP A 28 4.10 7.61 -15.33
C ASP A 28 3.52 6.24 -14.94
N GLU A 29 2.20 6.07 -15.13
CA GLU A 29 1.50 4.85 -14.71
C GLU A 29 1.90 3.64 -15.59
N GLU A 30 2.07 3.85 -16.90
CA GLU A 30 2.47 2.78 -17.82
C GLU A 30 3.91 2.33 -17.56
N GLU A 31 4.82 3.27 -17.28
CA GLU A 31 6.20 2.94 -16.89
C GLU A 31 6.25 2.19 -15.55
N LEU A 32 5.40 2.58 -14.60
CA LEU A 32 5.30 1.92 -13.30
C LEU A 32 4.80 0.47 -13.43
N ASP A 33 3.80 0.24 -14.27
CA ASP A 33 3.25 -1.09 -14.52
C ASP A 33 4.29 -2.00 -15.20
N GLN A 34 4.99 -1.50 -16.23
CA GLN A 34 6.07 -2.24 -16.90
C GLN A 34 7.19 -2.62 -15.94
N ARG A 35 7.59 -1.70 -15.06
CA ARG A 35 8.60 -1.98 -14.03
C ARG A 35 8.12 -3.04 -13.04
N THR A 36 6.86 -2.97 -12.63
CA THR A 36 6.26 -3.96 -11.73
C THR A 36 6.24 -5.35 -12.35
N GLU A 37 5.95 -5.46 -13.65
CA GLU A 37 5.97 -6.74 -14.37
C GLU A 37 7.39 -7.30 -14.49
N THR A 38 8.37 -6.44 -14.82
CA THR A 38 9.79 -6.85 -14.91
C THR A 38 10.30 -7.36 -13.56
N ASP A 39 10.03 -6.64 -12.46
CA ASP A 39 10.45 -7.04 -11.12
C ASP A 39 9.83 -8.39 -10.70
N ARG A 40 8.60 -8.66 -11.16
CA ARG A 40 7.89 -9.92 -10.92
C ARG A 40 8.53 -11.08 -11.70
N GLU A 41 8.84 -10.88 -12.97
CA GLU A 41 9.55 -11.86 -13.81
C GLU A 41 10.92 -12.22 -13.20
N ASP A 42 11.70 -11.21 -12.79
CA ASP A 42 13.00 -11.39 -12.15
C ASP A 42 12.90 -12.15 -10.82
N ALA A 43 11.81 -11.94 -10.07
CA ALA A 43 11.52 -12.66 -8.84
C ALA A 43 10.95 -14.07 -9.07
N GLY A 44 10.64 -14.47 -10.31
CA GLY A 44 9.98 -15.74 -10.63
C GLY A 44 8.55 -15.83 -10.07
N LEU A 45 7.90 -14.70 -9.88
CA LEU A 45 6.53 -14.62 -9.39
C LEU A 45 5.53 -14.79 -10.55
N PRO A 46 4.34 -15.37 -10.31
CA PRO A 46 3.33 -15.53 -11.34
C PRO A 46 2.81 -14.17 -11.80
N THR A 47 2.59 -14.04 -13.11
CA THR A 47 1.95 -12.87 -13.74
C THR A 47 0.58 -12.62 -13.11
N ALA A 48 0.16 -11.36 -13.09
CA ALA A 48 -1.19 -11.04 -12.63
C ALA A 48 -2.22 -11.79 -13.51
N PRO A 49 -3.32 -12.32 -12.93
CA PRO A 49 -4.36 -12.97 -13.71
C PRO A 49 -5.11 -11.97 -14.59
N ASP A 50 -5.72 -12.46 -15.66
CA ASP A 50 -6.46 -11.63 -16.63
C ASP A 50 -7.65 -10.88 -15.99
N ASN A 51 -8.25 -11.45 -14.94
CA ASN A 51 -9.35 -10.83 -14.20
C ASN A 51 -9.20 -11.07 -12.69
N PRO A 52 -8.37 -10.27 -12.00
CA PRO A 52 -8.10 -10.45 -10.59
C PRO A 52 -9.35 -10.29 -9.71
N ASP A 53 -10.29 -9.45 -10.13
CA ASP A 53 -11.56 -9.25 -9.42
C ASP A 53 -12.40 -10.52 -9.45
N ALA A 54 -12.54 -11.16 -10.62
CA ALA A 54 -13.30 -12.41 -10.72
C ALA A 54 -12.67 -13.55 -9.92
N ASP A 55 -11.33 -13.68 -9.97
CA ASP A 55 -10.62 -14.69 -9.19
C ASP A 55 -10.82 -14.47 -7.68
N TYR A 56 -10.69 -13.22 -7.21
CA TYR A 56 -10.97 -12.87 -5.82
C TYR A 56 -12.41 -13.20 -5.41
N GLN A 57 -13.41 -12.90 -6.26
CA GLN A 57 -14.80 -13.22 -5.95
C GLN A 57 -15.06 -14.73 -5.88
N ASN A 58 -14.42 -15.51 -6.76
CA ASN A 58 -14.52 -16.96 -6.76
C ASN A 58 -13.92 -17.54 -5.47
N GLU A 59 -12.70 -17.13 -5.11
CA GLU A 59 -12.04 -17.53 -3.87
C GLU A 59 -12.88 -17.15 -2.64
N ALA A 60 -13.42 -15.92 -2.60
CA ALA A 60 -14.28 -15.48 -1.51
C ALA A 60 -15.55 -16.35 -1.39
N THR A 61 -16.14 -16.75 -2.51
CA THR A 61 -17.33 -17.61 -2.54
C THR A 61 -17.01 -19.03 -2.07
N GLU A 62 -15.84 -19.55 -2.42
CA GLU A 62 -15.36 -20.86 -1.94
C GLU A 62 -15.09 -20.84 -0.44
N LEU A 63 -14.38 -19.82 0.07
CA LEU A 63 -14.14 -19.64 1.50
C LEU A 63 -15.44 -19.53 2.29
N ASP A 64 -16.44 -18.80 1.79
CA ASP A 64 -17.76 -18.71 2.44
C ASP A 64 -18.44 -20.09 2.54
N ARG A 65 -18.30 -20.94 1.51
CA ARG A 65 -18.78 -22.34 1.56
C ARG A 65 -18.03 -23.15 2.60
N GLU A 66 -16.70 -23.10 2.61
CA GLU A 66 -15.86 -23.84 3.57
C GLU A 66 -16.16 -23.43 5.03
N VAL A 67 -16.41 -22.14 5.26
CA VAL A 67 -16.85 -21.63 6.57
C VAL A 67 -18.24 -22.16 6.93
N ALA A 68 -19.19 -22.20 5.99
CA ALA A 68 -20.53 -22.74 6.21
C ALA A 68 -20.50 -24.25 6.50
N GLU A 69 -19.58 -24.98 5.87
CA GLU A 69 -19.35 -26.42 6.08
C GLU A 69 -18.53 -26.71 7.34
N GLY A 70 -17.91 -25.68 7.93
CA GLY A 70 -17.10 -25.76 9.15
C GLY A 70 -15.69 -26.28 8.91
N GLU A 71 -15.25 -26.36 7.65
CA GLU A 71 -13.89 -26.77 7.26
C GLU A 71 -12.86 -25.68 7.60
N VAL A 72 -13.26 -24.42 7.52
CA VAL A 72 -12.47 -23.25 7.94
C VAL A 72 -13.12 -22.60 9.15
N GLN A 73 -12.33 -22.44 10.22
CA GLN A 73 -12.75 -21.67 11.40
C GLN A 73 -12.67 -20.18 11.10
N SER A 74 -13.80 -19.51 11.04
CA SER A 74 -13.82 -18.05 11.02
C SER A 74 -13.40 -17.49 12.38
N ALA A 75 -12.78 -16.31 12.39
CA ALA A 75 -12.44 -15.66 13.64
C ALA A 75 -13.71 -15.45 14.47
N PRO A 76 -13.67 -15.73 15.80
CA PRO A 76 -14.83 -15.53 16.64
C PRO A 76 -15.27 -14.08 16.53
N HIS A 77 -16.55 -13.86 16.25
CA HIS A 77 -17.16 -12.54 16.28
C HIS A 77 -17.22 -12.05 17.73
N THR A 78 -16.09 -11.59 18.27
CA THR A 78 -16.07 -10.87 19.54
C THR A 78 -16.73 -9.52 19.29
N HIS A 79 -17.80 -9.19 20.02
CA HIS A 79 -18.33 -7.84 19.96
C HIS A 79 -17.25 -6.86 20.42
N ARG A 80 -17.25 -5.65 19.85
CA ARG A 80 -16.23 -4.62 20.16
C ARG A 80 -16.07 -4.35 21.66
N LYS A 81 -17.14 -4.55 22.45
CA LYS A 81 -17.17 -4.39 23.91
C LYS A 81 -16.47 -5.50 24.68
N ASP A 82 -16.36 -6.69 24.08
CA ASP A 82 -15.73 -7.88 24.66
C ASP A 82 -14.26 -8.01 24.23
N ARG A 83 -13.80 -7.13 23.33
CA ARG A 83 -12.41 -7.10 22.89
C ARG A 83 -11.55 -6.52 24.02
N PRO A 84 -10.40 -7.14 24.36
CA PRO A 84 -9.48 -6.54 25.32
C PRO A 84 -9.01 -5.16 24.82
N ASP A 85 -8.85 -4.23 25.76
CA ASP A 85 -8.31 -2.91 25.47
C ASP A 85 -6.91 -3.03 24.84
N PHE A 86 -6.65 -2.23 23.80
CA PHE A 86 -5.34 -2.16 23.14
C PHE A 86 -4.80 -0.71 23.19
N PRO A 87 -3.56 -0.49 23.67
CA PRO A 87 -2.64 -1.47 24.24
C PRO A 87 -3.14 -2.02 25.59
N PRO A 88 -2.75 -3.24 25.99
CA PRO A 88 -3.12 -3.77 27.29
C PRO A 88 -2.66 -2.81 28.39
N SER A 89 -3.55 -2.51 29.34
CA SER A 89 -3.29 -1.60 30.46
C SER A 89 -2.18 -2.11 31.39
N HIS A 90 -1.97 -3.43 31.40
CA HIS A 90 -0.90 -4.10 32.13
C HIS A 90 -0.20 -5.09 31.20
N TYR A 91 1.12 -4.99 31.13
CA TYR A 91 1.97 -6.05 30.56
C TYR A 91 2.37 -6.96 31.72
N GLU A 92 2.11 -8.27 31.60
CA GLU A 92 2.67 -9.25 32.52
C GLU A 92 4.19 -9.28 32.29
N SER A 93 4.96 -9.01 33.35
CA SER A 93 6.42 -8.94 33.36
C SER A 93 7.05 -10.29 33.65
#